data_AF-A0A535P2G2-F1
#
_entry.id   AF-A0A535P2G2-F1
#
_cell.length_a   1.000
_cell.length_b   1.000
_cell.length_c   1.000
_cell.angle_alpha   90.00
_cell.angle_beta   90.00
_cell.angle_gamma   90.00
#
_symmetry.space_group_name_H-M   'P 1'
#
loop_
_entity.id
_entity.type
_entity.pdbx_description
1 polymer ?
#
loop_
_entity_poly.entity_id
_entity_poly.type
_entity_poly.pdbx_seq_one_letter_code
_entity_poly.pdbx_strand_id
1 'polypeptide(L)'
;MPSARREWLRRAGRGRLADGAELVWSVAEGLRGRRWRASATFEGRMTHALTLEVDNDGRPTRLELTTDAGLLTLHPEPDEGSIHGNVVHRGGVRPLAFPWGPDHELEVVDRPIATAVMLRRLAGSVAVGEGETVAVLAIDRALAVRRGSRLVRRLAERRWQVADLRGGREVILELDAEGVPVLGRSAHDWPLEP
;
A
#
# COMPACT_ATOMS: atom_id res chain seq x y z
N MET A 1 37.83 -5.65 6.31
CA MET A 1 37.05 -4.52 5.78
C MET A 1 35.87 -4.31 6.70
N PRO A 2 35.63 -3.12 7.27
CA PRO A 2 34.40 -2.89 8.01
C PRO A 2 33.24 -2.95 7.02
N SER A 3 32.26 -3.84 7.26
CA SER A 3 31.03 -3.88 6.48
C SER A 3 30.35 -2.52 6.60
N ALA A 4 30.09 -1.84 5.48
CA ALA A 4 29.19 -0.70 5.49
C ALA A 4 27.90 -1.15 6.19
N ARG A 5 27.55 -0.50 7.32
CA ARG A 5 26.26 -0.77 7.96
C ARG A 5 25.20 -0.47 6.91
N ARG A 6 24.40 -1.47 6.56
CA ARG A 6 23.25 -1.28 5.68
C ARG A 6 22.33 -0.28 6.38
N GLU A 7 22.23 0.92 5.83
CA GLU A 7 21.36 1.96 6.38
C GLU A 7 19.93 1.61 6.00
N TRP A 8 19.12 1.30 7.00
CA TRP A 8 17.73 0.93 6.81
C TRP A 8 16.85 2.18 6.73
N LEU A 9 15.92 2.22 5.78
CA LEU A 9 14.94 3.31 5.69
C LEU A 9 14.08 3.37 6.97
N ARG A 10 14.07 4.52 7.65
CA ARG A 10 13.24 4.77 8.83
C ARG A 10 12.70 6.18 8.79
N ARG A 11 11.48 6.33 8.28
CA ARG A 11 10.90 7.64 7.98
C ARG A 11 9.43 7.70 8.39
N ALA A 12 8.97 8.88 8.75
CA ALA A 12 7.57 9.20 8.95
C ALA A 12 7.23 10.46 8.19
N GLY A 13 5.94 10.70 8.00
CA GLY A 13 5.50 11.93 7.37
C GLY A 13 4.02 12.17 7.56
N ARG A 14 3.58 13.34 7.13
CA ARG A 14 2.16 13.64 6.98
C ARG A 14 1.88 14.37 5.68
N GLY A 15 0.66 14.24 5.19
CA GLY A 15 0.19 14.89 3.97
C GLY A 15 -1.33 14.92 3.92
N ARG A 16 -1.88 15.68 2.96
CA ARG A 16 -3.33 15.74 2.74
C ARG A 16 -3.70 14.88 1.54
N LEU A 17 -4.76 14.09 1.68
CA LEU A 17 -5.29 13.22 0.64
C LEU A 17 -6.32 13.96 -0.22
N ALA A 18 -6.70 13.36 -1.35
CA ALA A 18 -7.65 13.94 -2.30
C ALA A 18 -9.04 14.18 -1.70
N ASP A 19 -9.45 13.34 -0.75
CA ASP A 19 -10.69 13.49 0.03
C ASP A 19 -10.59 14.56 1.14
N GLY A 20 -9.45 15.24 1.26
CA GLY A 20 -9.19 16.24 2.28
C GLY A 20 -8.72 15.66 3.62
N ALA A 21 -8.66 14.34 3.77
CA ALA A 21 -8.18 13.71 5.00
C ALA A 21 -6.68 14.00 5.21
N GLU A 22 -6.28 14.18 6.46
CA GLU A 22 -4.89 14.21 6.87
C GLU A 22 -4.38 12.79 7.07
N LEU A 23 -3.36 12.39 6.30
CA LEU A 23 -2.65 11.13 6.45
C LEU A 23 -1.38 11.36 7.26
N VAL A 24 -1.19 10.60 8.33
CA VAL A 24 0.10 10.46 9.03
C VAL A 24 0.59 9.04 8.82
N TRP A 25 1.87 8.87 8.49
CA TRP A 25 2.43 7.57 8.16
C TRP A 25 3.85 7.39 8.70
N SER A 26 4.28 6.13 8.77
CA SER A 26 5.66 5.74 8.96
C SER A 26 6.01 4.51 8.14
N VAL A 27 7.29 4.39 7.79
CA VAL A 27 7.91 3.24 7.16
C VAL A 27 9.20 2.91 7.89
N ALA A 28 9.37 1.63 8.21
CA ALA A 28 10.61 1.11 8.78
C ALA A 28 11.03 -0.15 8.02
N GLU A 29 12.26 -0.15 7.52
CA GLU A 29 12.92 -1.29 6.91
C GLU A 29 13.75 -2.05 7.96
N GLY A 30 13.90 -3.35 7.74
CA GLY A 30 14.78 -4.21 8.50
C GLY A 30 14.98 -5.55 7.80
N LEU A 31 15.52 -6.53 8.54
CA LEU A 31 15.89 -7.85 7.98
C LEU A 31 14.72 -8.62 7.32
N ARG A 32 13.49 -8.33 7.73
CA ARG A 32 12.27 -9.00 7.25
C ARG A 32 11.53 -8.22 6.16
N GLY A 33 12.10 -7.13 5.65
CA GLY A 33 11.46 -6.24 4.69
C GLY A 33 10.98 -4.93 5.32
N ARG A 34 9.89 -4.37 4.81
CA ARG A 34 9.36 -3.06 5.24
C ARG A 34 8.02 -3.20 5.95
N ARG A 35 7.85 -2.43 7.02
CA ARG A 35 6.56 -2.20 7.67
C ARG A 35 6.13 -0.76 7.49
N TRP A 36 4.97 -0.60 6.90
CA TRP A 36 4.24 0.66 6.83
C TRP A 36 3.18 0.73 7.91
N ARG A 37 3.00 1.90 8.49
CA ARG A 37 1.87 2.23 9.36
C ARG A 37 1.30 3.56 8.93
N ALA A 38 -0.01 3.70 8.98
CA ALA A 38 -0.63 4.99 8.74
C ALA A 38 -1.99 5.14 9.40
N SER A 39 -2.39 6.38 9.62
CA SER A 39 -3.75 6.76 10.00
C SER A 39 -4.21 7.94 9.15
N ALA A 40 -5.47 7.93 8.74
CA ALA A 40 -6.11 9.04 8.07
C ALA A 40 -7.22 9.62 8.94
N THR A 41 -7.21 10.94 9.11
CA THR A 41 -8.18 11.69 9.91
C THR A 41 -8.91 12.69 9.03
N PHE A 42 -10.24 12.69 9.10
CA PHE A 42 -11.09 13.67 8.44
C PHE A 42 -11.99 14.33 9.48
N GLU A 43 -12.03 15.67 9.51
CA GLU A 43 -12.81 16.45 10.49
C GLU A 43 -12.60 15.99 11.95
N GLY A 44 -11.35 15.69 12.32
CA GLY A 44 -10.96 15.26 13.67
C GLY A 44 -11.33 13.81 14.01
N ARG A 45 -11.89 13.04 13.07
CA ARG A 45 -12.23 11.62 13.26
C ARG A 45 -11.29 10.73 12.46
N MET A 46 -10.77 9.68 13.09
CA MET A 46 -10.01 8.65 12.39
C MET A 46 -10.97 7.91 11.45
N THR A 47 -10.66 7.94 10.16
CA THR A 47 -11.45 7.24 9.13
C THR A 47 -10.78 5.93 8.73
N HIS A 48 -9.44 5.89 8.80
CA HIS A 48 -8.64 4.75 8.37
C HIS A 48 -7.42 4.59 9.28
N ALA A 49 -7.03 3.35 9.58
CA ALA A 49 -5.72 3.01 10.11
C ALA A 49 -5.20 1.75 9.42
N LEU A 50 -3.92 1.73 9.06
CA LEU A 50 -3.30 0.68 8.26
C LEU A 50 -1.98 0.23 8.88
N THR A 51 -1.75 -1.08 8.87
CA THR A 51 -0.41 -1.68 8.93
C THR A 51 -0.24 -2.56 7.70
N LEU A 52 0.81 -2.32 6.92
CA LEU A 52 1.16 -3.14 5.75
C LEU A 52 2.60 -3.60 5.90
N GLU A 53 2.80 -4.91 5.90
CA GLU A 53 4.11 -5.55 5.90
C GLU A 53 4.40 -6.12 4.52
N VAL A 54 5.63 -5.91 4.07
CA VAL A 54 6.17 -6.50 2.84
C VAL A 54 7.52 -7.14 3.13
N ASP A 55 7.84 -8.20 2.40
CA ASP A 55 9.15 -8.85 2.47
C ASP A 55 10.26 -8.03 1.79
N ASN A 56 11.45 -8.63 1.67
CA ASN A 56 12.61 -8.00 1.03
C ASN A 56 12.46 -7.85 -0.48
N ASP A 57 11.58 -8.63 -1.12
CA ASP A 57 11.25 -8.54 -2.53
C ASP A 57 10.08 -7.56 -2.77
N GLY A 58 9.56 -6.95 -1.70
CA GLY A 58 8.46 -6.00 -1.74
C GLY A 58 7.08 -6.65 -1.86
N ARG A 59 6.96 -7.97 -1.68
CA ARG A 59 5.68 -8.68 -1.73
C ARG A 59 4.89 -8.48 -0.44
N PRO A 60 3.58 -8.24 -0.49
CA PRO A 60 2.75 -8.16 0.71
C PRO A 60 2.81 -9.45 1.53
N THR A 61 3.07 -9.32 2.84
CA THR A 61 3.06 -10.45 3.80
C THR A 61 1.96 -10.33 4.84
N ARG A 62 1.50 -9.11 5.12
CA ARG A 62 0.38 -8.85 6.02
C ARG A 62 -0.24 -7.49 5.74
N LEU A 63 -1.56 -7.41 5.75
CA LEU A 63 -2.33 -6.18 5.82
C LEU A 63 -3.28 -6.23 7.01
N GLU A 64 -3.28 -5.15 7.79
CA GLU A 64 -4.32 -4.82 8.74
C GLU A 64 -4.91 -3.48 8.35
N LEU A 65 -6.23 -3.39 8.29
CA LEU A 65 -6.95 -2.18 7.93
C LEU A 65 -8.15 -1.98 8.85
N THR A 66 -8.19 -0.86 9.54
CA THR A 66 -9.32 -0.42 10.35
C THR A 66 -10.02 0.74 9.67
N THR A 67 -11.35 0.69 9.61
CA THR A 67 -12.21 1.81 9.20
C THR A 67 -13.38 1.95 10.17
N ASP A 68 -14.31 2.86 9.88
CA ASP A 68 -15.61 2.94 10.57
C ASP A 68 -16.45 1.66 10.42
N ALA A 69 -16.18 0.83 9.40
CA ALA A 69 -16.88 -0.42 9.16
C ALA A 69 -16.36 -1.59 10.02
N GLY A 70 -15.13 -1.52 10.56
CA GLY A 70 -14.54 -2.60 11.36
C GLY A 70 -13.03 -2.74 11.19
N LEU A 71 -12.54 -3.97 11.35
CA LEU A 71 -11.14 -4.37 11.19
C LEU A 71 -11.04 -5.49 10.16
N LEU A 72 -10.16 -5.34 9.18
CA LEU A 72 -9.80 -6.36 8.20
C LEU A 72 -8.36 -6.81 8.43
N THR A 73 -8.13 -8.11 8.32
CA THR A 73 -6.80 -8.71 8.21
C THR A 73 -6.71 -9.50 6.90
N LEU A 74 -5.55 -9.45 6.25
CA LEU A 74 -5.19 -10.31 5.13
C LEU A 74 -3.72 -10.71 5.24
N HIS A 75 -3.41 -11.97 4.96
CA HIS A 75 -2.04 -12.50 4.96
C HIS A 75 -1.94 -13.65 3.95
N PRO A 76 -0.99 -13.62 3.00
CA PRO A 76 -0.74 -14.76 2.13
C PRO A 76 -0.34 -15.98 2.93
N GLU A 77 -0.76 -17.15 2.48
CA GLU A 77 -0.26 -18.42 3.00
C GLU A 77 1.20 -18.64 2.56
N PRO A 78 1.98 -19.47 3.28
CA PRO A 78 3.40 -19.70 2.99
C PRO A 78 3.69 -20.27 1.60
N ASP A 79 2.72 -20.95 0.97
CA ASP A 79 2.82 -21.49 -0.38
C ASP A 79 2.49 -20.45 -1.48
N GLU A 80 2.11 -19.24 -1.08
CA GLU A 80 1.64 -18.14 -1.92
C GLU A 80 0.45 -18.50 -2.83
N GLY A 81 -0.24 -19.63 -2.61
CA GLY A 81 -1.36 -20.09 -3.43
C GLY A 81 -2.69 -19.42 -3.06
N SER A 82 -2.79 -18.93 -1.82
CA SER A 82 -3.96 -18.21 -1.33
C SER A 82 -3.59 -17.09 -0.36
N ILE A 83 -4.54 -16.19 -0.14
CA ILE A 83 -4.49 -15.14 0.87
C ILE A 83 -5.73 -15.22 1.74
N HIS A 84 -5.51 -15.31 3.05
CA HIS A 84 -6.54 -15.56 4.04
C HIS A 84 -6.67 -14.39 5.01
N GLY A 85 -7.80 -14.36 5.72
CA GLY A 85 -8.01 -13.43 6.80
C GLY A 85 -9.47 -13.31 7.18
N ASN A 86 -9.85 -12.18 7.75
CA ASN A 86 -11.23 -11.96 8.16
C ASN A 86 -11.56 -10.48 8.28
N VAL A 87 -12.85 -10.16 8.22
CA VAL A 87 -13.38 -8.87 8.66
C VAL A 87 -14.08 -9.06 9.99
N VAL A 88 -13.68 -8.31 11.01
CA VAL A 88 -14.39 -8.16 12.28
C VAL A 88 -15.17 -6.87 12.24
N HIS A 89 -16.49 -6.94 12.39
CA HIS A 89 -17.37 -5.79 12.41
C HIS A 89 -18.48 -5.98 13.45
N ARG A 90 -19.33 -4.97 13.64
CA ARG A 90 -20.41 -5.00 14.65
C ARG A 90 -21.35 -6.20 14.52
N GLY A 91 -21.52 -6.73 13.30
CA GLY A 91 -22.40 -7.86 13.00
C GLY A 91 -21.75 -9.23 13.18
N GLY A 92 -20.46 -9.30 13.52
CA GLY A 92 -19.73 -10.55 13.70
C GLY A 92 -18.40 -10.60 12.94
N VAL A 93 -17.93 -11.81 12.70
CA VAL A 93 -16.69 -12.10 11.98
C VAL A 93 -16.99 -12.78 10.67
N ARG A 94 -16.44 -12.27 9.57
CA ARG A 94 -16.56 -12.84 8.22
C ARG A 94 -15.20 -13.32 7.73
N PRO A 95 -14.99 -14.64 7.55
CA PRO A 95 -13.74 -15.15 7.01
C PRO A 95 -13.57 -14.75 5.53
N LEU A 96 -12.32 -14.64 5.10
CA LEU A 96 -11.90 -14.30 3.75
C LEU A 96 -10.88 -15.33 3.26
N ALA A 97 -11.03 -15.76 2.02
CA ALA A 97 -10.05 -16.56 1.31
C ALA A 97 -10.13 -16.24 -0.18
N PHE A 98 -8.98 -15.97 -0.80
CA PHE A 98 -8.88 -15.69 -2.23
C PHE A 98 -7.70 -16.44 -2.84
N PRO A 99 -7.77 -16.84 -4.12
CA PRO A 99 -6.59 -17.22 -4.87
C PRO A 99 -5.55 -16.10 -4.81
N TRP A 100 -4.29 -16.48 -4.64
CA TRP A 100 -3.16 -15.58 -4.56
C TRP A 100 -2.00 -16.13 -5.40
N GLY A 101 -0.95 -15.34 -5.56
CA GLY A 101 0.24 -15.68 -6.31
C GLY A 101 1.26 -14.55 -6.28
N PRO A 102 2.49 -14.79 -6.74
CA PRO A 102 3.60 -13.86 -6.60
C PRO A 102 3.37 -12.53 -7.35
N ASP A 103 2.53 -12.52 -8.38
CA ASP A 103 2.25 -11.32 -9.19
C ASP A 103 1.01 -10.55 -8.70
N HIS A 104 0.34 -11.03 -7.65
CA HIS A 104 -0.80 -10.33 -7.06
C HIS A 104 -0.34 -9.21 -6.13
N GLU A 105 -1.17 -8.16 -6.08
CA GLU A 105 -0.94 -6.98 -5.25
C GLU A 105 -2.15 -6.62 -4.40
N LEU A 106 -1.91 -5.85 -3.34
CA LEU A 106 -2.96 -5.27 -2.51
C LEU A 106 -3.19 -3.81 -2.87
N GLU A 107 -4.45 -3.41 -2.92
CA GLU A 107 -4.83 -2.02 -3.11
C GLU A 107 -5.85 -1.61 -2.06
N VAL A 108 -5.54 -0.56 -1.30
CA VAL A 108 -6.51 0.12 -0.46
C VAL A 108 -7.03 1.32 -1.22
N VAL A 109 -8.30 1.27 -1.61
CA VAL A 109 -8.91 2.25 -2.50
C VAL A 109 -8.79 3.65 -1.87
N ASP A 110 -8.30 4.61 -2.66
CA ASP A 110 -8.12 6.03 -2.32
C ASP A 110 -7.09 6.30 -1.21
N ARG A 111 -6.27 5.29 -0.87
CA ARG A 111 -5.15 5.41 0.07
C ARG A 111 -3.83 5.06 -0.65
N PRO A 112 -2.81 5.92 -0.58
CA PRO A 112 -1.66 5.83 -1.48
C PRO A 112 -0.64 4.74 -1.10
N ILE A 113 -0.64 4.24 0.15
CA ILE A 113 0.47 3.43 0.67
C ILE A 113 0.56 2.06 -0.01
N ALA A 114 -0.56 1.33 -0.11
CA ALA A 114 -0.56 0.02 -0.74
C ALA A 114 -0.22 0.13 -2.24
N THR A 115 -0.74 1.16 -2.91
CA THR A 115 -0.38 1.48 -4.30
C THR A 115 1.10 1.82 -4.44
N ALA A 116 1.68 2.61 -3.53
CA ALA A 116 3.11 2.95 -3.57
C ALA A 116 4.00 1.71 -3.40
N VAL A 117 3.61 0.79 -2.51
CA VAL A 117 4.28 -0.50 -2.34
C VAL A 117 4.30 -1.30 -3.65
N MET A 118 3.14 -1.49 -4.27
CA MET A 118 3.00 -2.14 -5.57
C MET A 118 3.94 -1.48 -6.60
N LEU A 119 3.81 -0.17 -6.79
CA LEU A 119 4.59 0.56 -7.80
C LEU A 119 6.11 0.50 -7.56
N ARG A 120 6.55 0.52 -6.30
CA ARG A 120 7.98 0.34 -5.97
C ARG A 120 8.48 -1.03 -6.43
N ARG A 121 7.68 -2.08 -6.27
CA ARG A 121 8.05 -3.43 -6.73
C ARG A 121 8.15 -3.49 -8.25
N LEU A 122 7.15 -2.92 -8.93
CA LEU A 122 7.08 -2.88 -10.40
C LEU A 122 8.18 -2.00 -11.03
N ALA A 123 8.78 -1.07 -10.28
CA ALA A 123 9.88 -0.25 -10.77
C ALA A 123 11.10 -1.07 -11.26
N GLY A 124 11.25 -2.31 -10.78
CA GLY A 124 12.30 -3.23 -11.24
C GLY A 124 11.99 -3.96 -12.55
N SER A 125 10.73 -4.03 -12.96
CA SER A 125 10.26 -4.79 -14.14
C SER A 125 9.63 -3.92 -15.23
N VAL A 126 9.15 -2.72 -14.91
CA VAL A 126 8.49 -1.81 -15.85
C VAL A 126 9.39 -0.62 -16.17
N ALA A 127 9.80 -0.51 -17.45
CA ALA A 127 10.61 0.61 -17.90
C ALA A 127 9.76 1.89 -18.06
N VAL A 128 10.42 3.05 -18.08
CA VAL A 128 9.75 4.33 -18.34
C VAL A 128 9.15 4.32 -19.76
N GLY A 129 7.89 4.73 -19.87
CA GLY A 129 7.11 4.69 -21.10
C GLY A 129 6.31 3.39 -21.28
N GLU A 130 6.55 2.37 -20.46
CA GLU A 130 5.87 1.08 -20.52
C GLU A 130 4.72 0.98 -19.51
N GLY A 131 3.97 -0.11 -19.62
CA GLY A 131 2.96 -0.48 -18.64
C GLY A 131 2.58 -1.93 -18.71
N GLU A 132 1.97 -2.41 -17.63
CA GLU A 132 1.56 -3.79 -17.46
C GLU A 132 0.20 -3.88 -16.77
N THR A 133 -0.43 -5.04 -16.89
CA THR A 133 -1.66 -5.35 -16.17
C THR A 133 -1.33 -6.16 -14.94
N VAL A 134 -1.76 -5.66 -13.78
CA VAL A 134 -1.48 -6.24 -12.47
C VAL A 134 -2.78 -6.77 -11.86
N ALA A 135 -2.76 -7.99 -11.34
CA ALA A 135 -3.88 -8.55 -10.59
C ALA A 135 -3.89 -7.98 -9.16
N VAL A 136 -5.03 -7.47 -8.72
CA VAL A 136 -5.15 -6.83 -7.40
C VAL A 136 -6.31 -7.38 -6.57
N LEU A 137 -6.12 -7.42 -5.26
CA LEU A 137 -7.23 -7.40 -4.31
C LEU A 137 -7.47 -5.96 -3.85
N ALA A 138 -8.55 -5.37 -4.36
CA ALA A 138 -8.97 -4.02 -4.03
C ALA A 138 -9.89 -4.03 -2.80
N ILE A 139 -9.56 -3.17 -1.83
CA ILE A 139 -10.24 -3.08 -0.54
C ILE A 139 -10.80 -1.67 -0.40
N ASP A 140 -12.11 -1.55 -0.28
CA ASP A 140 -12.78 -0.27 -0.09
C ASP A 140 -12.96 0.11 1.38
N ARG A 141 -13.47 1.33 1.62
CA ARG A 141 -13.75 1.85 2.98
C ARG A 141 -14.73 1.00 3.80
N ALA A 142 -15.58 0.22 3.13
CA ALA A 142 -16.53 -0.69 3.77
C ALA A 142 -15.92 -2.08 4.04
N LEU A 143 -14.61 -2.23 3.84
CA LEU A 143 -13.86 -3.49 3.99
C LEU A 143 -14.37 -4.60 3.05
N ALA A 144 -14.96 -4.21 1.91
CA ALA A 144 -15.26 -5.15 0.85
C ALA A 144 -13.99 -5.42 0.04
N VAL A 145 -13.62 -6.69 -0.06
CA VAL A 145 -12.46 -7.14 -0.83
C VAL A 145 -12.95 -7.67 -2.18
N ARG A 146 -12.44 -7.11 -3.26
CA ARG A 146 -12.81 -7.50 -4.63
C ARG A 146 -11.56 -7.80 -5.44
N ARG A 147 -11.60 -8.92 -6.18
CA ARG A 147 -10.62 -9.22 -7.21
C ARG A 147 -10.78 -8.23 -8.36
N GLY A 148 -9.67 -7.70 -8.85
CA GLY A 148 -9.64 -6.79 -9.97
C GLY A 148 -8.30 -6.81 -10.69
N SER A 149 -8.18 -5.92 -11.66
CA SER A 149 -6.92 -5.70 -12.38
C SER A 149 -6.69 -4.20 -12.55
N ARG A 150 -5.43 -3.81 -12.54
CA ARG A 150 -5.00 -2.43 -12.77
C ARG A 150 -4.08 -2.38 -13.98
N LEU A 151 -4.30 -1.38 -14.83
CA LEU A 151 -3.29 -0.99 -15.80
C LEU A 151 -2.34 -0.01 -15.10
N VAL A 152 -1.10 -0.43 -14.92
CA VAL A 152 -0.04 0.37 -14.34
C VAL A 152 0.86 0.85 -15.47
N ARG A 153 1.12 2.15 -15.56
CA ARG A 153 2.08 2.73 -16.52
C ARG A 153 3.13 3.56 -15.80
N ARG A 154 4.39 3.40 -16.17
CA ARG A 154 5.49 4.22 -15.68
C ARG A 154 5.67 5.41 -16.60
N LEU A 155 5.12 6.56 -16.24
CA LEU A 155 5.13 7.77 -17.07
C LEU A 155 6.50 8.48 -17.06
N ALA A 156 7.19 8.42 -15.93
CA ALA A 156 8.55 8.93 -15.74
C ALA A 156 9.23 8.13 -14.63
N GLU A 157 10.51 8.39 -14.36
CA GLU A 157 11.31 7.67 -13.36
C GLU A 157 10.59 7.49 -12.02
N ARG A 158 9.90 8.55 -11.58
CA ARG A 158 9.19 8.66 -10.31
C ARG A 158 7.67 8.76 -10.45
N ARG A 159 7.14 8.82 -11.67
CA ARG A 159 5.73 9.16 -11.91
C ARG A 159 5.00 8.00 -12.56
N TRP A 160 3.88 7.62 -11.96
CA TRP A 160 3.12 6.44 -12.33
C TRP A 160 1.65 6.79 -12.56
N GLN A 161 1.02 6.05 -13.45
CA GLN A 161 -0.43 6.05 -13.66
C GLN A 161 -0.97 4.67 -13.29
N VAL A 162 -2.06 4.65 -12.54
CA VAL A 162 -2.78 3.43 -12.17
C VAL A 162 -4.25 3.62 -12.56
N ALA A 163 -4.74 2.78 -13.45
CA ALA A 163 -6.12 2.84 -13.94
C ALA A 163 -6.86 1.51 -13.72
N ASP A 164 -8.14 1.58 -13.35
CA ASP A 164 -9.02 0.42 -13.38
C ASP A 164 -9.34 0.04 -14.83
N LEU A 165 -9.05 -1.20 -15.22
CA LEU A 165 -9.33 -1.70 -16.57
C LEU A 165 -10.83 -1.74 -16.90
N ARG A 166 -11.71 -1.81 -15.90
CA ARG A 166 -13.16 -1.79 -16.10
C ARG A 166 -13.72 -0.37 -16.25
N GLY A 167 -12.85 0.64 -16.21
CA GLY A 167 -13.24 2.04 -16.10
C GLY A 167 -13.70 2.39 -14.69
N GLY A 168 -13.61 3.68 -14.35
CA GLY A 168 -14.15 4.22 -13.08
C GLY A 168 -13.14 4.86 -12.16
N ARG A 169 -11.84 4.56 -12.29
CA ARG A 169 -10.79 5.28 -11.55
C ARG A 169 -9.47 5.32 -12.30
N GLU A 170 -8.83 6.48 -12.24
CA GLU A 170 -7.46 6.70 -12.66
C GLU A 170 -6.76 7.57 -11.60
N VAL A 171 -5.55 7.18 -11.22
CA VAL A 171 -4.72 7.92 -10.27
C VAL A 171 -3.32 8.09 -10.84
N ILE A 172 -2.78 9.31 -10.69
CA ILE A 172 -1.37 9.59 -10.90
C ILE A 172 -0.70 9.65 -9.52
N LEU A 173 0.36 8.88 -9.35
CA LEU A 173 1.16 8.88 -8.12
C LEU A 173 2.62 9.14 -8.44
N GLU A 174 3.25 9.96 -7.60
CA GLU A 174 4.70 10.18 -7.63
C GLU A 174 5.34 9.50 -6.42
N LEU A 175 6.45 8.82 -6.64
CA LEU A 175 7.26 8.18 -5.61
C LEU A 175 8.64 8.85 -5.54
N ASP A 176 9.22 8.98 -4.35
CA ASP A 176 10.63 9.34 -4.23
C ASP A 176 11.57 8.17 -4.61
N ALA A 177 12.88 8.36 -4.43
CA ALA A 177 13.88 7.34 -4.76
C ALA A 177 13.74 6.07 -3.90
N GLU A 178 13.15 6.21 -2.72
CA GLU A 178 12.95 5.15 -1.75
C GLU A 178 11.61 4.44 -1.95
N GLY A 179 10.77 4.90 -2.88
CA GLY A 179 9.44 4.34 -3.17
C GLY A 179 8.35 4.80 -2.21
N VAL A 180 8.53 5.96 -1.56
CA VAL A 180 7.55 6.59 -0.68
C VAL A 180 6.69 7.58 -1.47
N PRO A 181 5.35 7.59 -1.29
CA PRO A 181 4.48 8.48 -2.04
C PRO A 181 4.70 9.96 -1.69
N VAL A 182 4.78 10.80 -2.72
CA VAL A 182 4.87 12.26 -2.59
C VAL A 182 3.46 12.84 -2.45
N LEU A 183 3.09 13.29 -1.25
CA LEU A 183 1.72 13.70 -0.89
C LEU A 183 1.42 15.19 -1.11
N GLY A 184 1.93 15.76 -2.21
CA GLY A 184 1.76 17.17 -2.55
C GLY A 184 2.65 18.13 -1.74
N ARG A 185 2.53 19.44 -2.03
CA ARG A 185 3.49 20.47 -1.56
C ARG A 185 3.49 20.72 -0.05
N SER A 186 2.39 20.45 0.65
CA SER A 186 2.28 20.62 2.10
C SER A 186 2.74 19.38 2.87
N ALA A 187 3.13 18.31 2.17
CA ALA A 187 3.67 17.13 2.80
C ALA A 187 5.05 17.44 3.39
N HIS A 188 5.35 16.76 4.48
CA HIS A 188 6.67 16.76 5.10
C HIS A 188 6.89 15.42 5.74
N ASP A 189 8.16 15.05 5.78
CA ASP A 189 8.66 13.85 6.38
C ASP A 189 9.81 14.16 7.33
N TRP A 190 10.07 13.21 8.22
CA TRP A 190 11.09 13.28 9.25
C TRP A 190 11.63 11.88 9.54
N PRO A 191 12.87 11.73 10.01
CA PRO A 191 13.40 10.44 10.44
C PRO A 191 12.65 9.93 11.68
N LEU A 192 12.53 8.61 11.84
CA LEU A 192 11.95 8.01 13.05
C LEU A 192 12.91 8.01 14.24
N GLU A 193 14.21 8.10 13.97
CA GLU A 193 15.27 8.15 14.97
C GLU A 193 15.89 9.55 14.96
N PRO A 194 16.11 10.18 16.12
CA PRO A 194 16.69 11.52 16.24
C PRO A 194 18.19 11.57 15.92
#